data_AF-A0A395N278-F1
#
_entry.id   AF-A0A395N278-F1
#
_cell.length_a   1.000
_cell.length_b   1.000
_cell.length_c   1.000
_cell.angle_alpha   90.00
_cell.angle_beta   90.00
_cell.angle_gamma   90.00
#
_symmetry.space_group_name_H-M   'P 1'
#
loop_
_entity.id
_entity.type
_entity.pdbx_description
1 polymer ?
#
loop_
_entity_poly.entity_id
_entity_poly.type
_entity_poly.pdbx_seq_one_letter_code
_entity_poly.pdbx_strand_id
1 'polypeptide(L)'
;MVIANIAKLMTDATGQGWVQHLVGGTSKALVAAGPKVCLTGRGKRFFTEIRIFEVCRAIIFNEPTFLANSEWRLLTTGMHPESQGDDHGLNALLDIITLCSTLRVRVHTLLYTLEPQTCGEPQRNVSDAYDIALEGFRLRQALVDWEASMTRPERLKAAGGDTGFFFLAQAFFAATSIYLSGVFDYEMPHWQEMGIIAPTLSEDEIQGHVTDILTHTREILINSSISPLLTLFPLRVAGARSWETWQQESIMGSLLAIEKSFPVAASFRADLQGVWSRRGLLA
;
A
#
# COMPACT_ATOMS: atom_id res chain seq x y z
N MET A 1 -32.57 2.41 -5.22
CA MET A 1 -31.71 3.08 -6.24
C MET A 1 -30.20 2.91 -5.99
N VAL A 2 -29.76 2.22 -4.92
CA VAL A 2 -28.33 1.93 -4.65
C VAL A 2 -27.84 0.66 -5.37
N ILE A 3 -28.72 -0.33 -5.53
CA ILE A 3 -28.39 -1.64 -6.14
C ILE A 3 -28.19 -1.55 -7.66
N ALA A 4 -28.86 -0.62 -8.35
CA ALA A 4 -28.76 -0.46 -9.81
C ALA A 4 -27.44 0.19 -10.28
N ASN A 5 -26.78 0.99 -9.43
CA ASN A 5 -25.49 1.60 -9.76
C ASN A 5 -24.33 0.60 -9.66
N ILE A 6 -24.43 -0.41 -8.79
CA ILE A 6 -23.39 -1.44 -8.63
C ILE A 6 -23.26 -2.29 -9.91
N ALA A 7 -24.37 -2.61 -10.60
CA ALA A 7 -24.34 -3.40 -11.83
C ALA A 7 -23.69 -2.69 -13.01
N LYS A 8 -23.86 -1.36 -13.14
CA LYS A 8 -23.20 -0.53 -14.17
C LYS A 8 -21.72 -0.24 -13.87
N LEU A 9 -21.31 -0.41 -12.61
CA LEU A 9 -19.93 -0.28 -12.13
C LEU A 9 -19.07 -1.54 -12.35
N MET A 10 -19.70 -2.70 -12.57
CA MET A 10 -19.02 -3.96 -12.90
C MET A 10 -18.76 -4.15 -14.40
N THR A 11 -19.10 -3.16 -15.24
CA THR A 11 -18.97 -3.22 -16.70
C THR A 11 -17.93 -2.26 -17.27
N ASP A 12 -17.20 -1.53 -16.41
CA ASP A 12 -16.00 -0.82 -16.85
C ASP A 12 -14.91 -1.85 -17.20
N ALA A 13 -14.54 -1.89 -18.47
CA ALA A 13 -13.54 -2.81 -19.01
C ALA A 13 -12.17 -2.70 -18.33
N THR A 14 -11.91 -1.59 -17.61
CA THR A 14 -10.67 -1.37 -16.87
C THR A 14 -10.76 -1.80 -15.40
N GLY A 15 -11.96 -1.89 -14.80
CA GLY A 15 -12.09 -2.08 -13.35
C GLY A 15 -11.49 -0.96 -12.49
N GLN A 16 -10.98 0.14 -13.07
CA GLN A 16 -10.48 1.28 -12.30
C GLN A 16 -11.63 2.06 -11.68
N GLY A 17 -12.74 2.23 -12.40
CA GLY A 17 -13.97 2.77 -11.85
C GLY A 17 -14.48 1.93 -10.67
N TRP A 18 -14.27 0.61 -10.69
CA TRP A 18 -14.67 -0.27 -9.59
C TRP A 18 -13.92 0.04 -8.29
N VAL A 19 -12.59 0.19 -8.30
CA VAL A 19 -11.84 0.50 -7.06
C VAL A 19 -12.10 1.92 -6.58
N GLN A 20 -12.08 2.91 -7.48
CA GLN A 20 -12.33 4.32 -7.12
C GLN A 20 -13.74 4.55 -6.57
N HIS A 21 -14.77 3.87 -7.11
CA HIS A 21 -16.14 4.04 -6.62
C HIS A 21 -16.51 3.12 -5.46
N LEU A 22 -16.06 1.86 -5.43
CA LEU A 22 -16.40 0.94 -4.34
C LEU A 22 -15.71 1.38 -3.05
N VAL A 23 -14.39 1.58 -3.09
CA VAL A 23 -13.64 2.00 -1.91
C VAL A 23 -13.84 3.49 -1.68
N GLY A 24 -13.68 4.34 -2.71
CA GLY A 24 -13.83 5.79 -2.53
C GLY A 24 -15.25 6.23 -2.19
N GLY A 25 -16.29 5.59 -2.74
CA GLY A 25 -17.69 5.88 -2.38
C GLY A 25 -18.03 5.44 -0.96
N THR A 26 -17.55 4.27 -0.55
CA THR A 26 -17.74 3.75 0.81
C THR A 26 -16.97 4.59 1.84
N SER A 27 -15.72 4.95 1.54
CA SER A 27 -14.91 5.86 2.35
C SER A 27 -15.56 7.23 2.49
N LYS A 28 -16.12 7.80 1.42
CA LYS A 28 -16.86 9.08 1.49
C LYS A 28 -18.11 9.00 2.35
N ALA A 29 -18.89 7.92 2.23
CA ALA A 29 -20.06 7.71 3.08
C ALA A 29 -19.68 7.57 4.56
N LEU A 30 -18.59 6.86 4.84
CA LEU A 30 -18.06 6.68 6.19
C LEU A 30 -17.53 7.99 6.78
N VAL A 31 -16.81 8.78 5.98
CA VAL A 31 -16.35 10.12 6.37
C VAL A 31 -17.53 11.04 6.69
N ALA A 32 -18.59 11.00 5.88
CA ALA A 32 -19.81 11.78 6.12
C ALA A 32 -20.54 11.35 7.41
N ALA A 33 -20.52 10.06 7.75
CA ALA A 33 -21.08 9.54 8.99
C ALA A 33 -20.23 9.92 10.23
N GLY A 34 -18.93 10.15 10.03
CA GLY A 34 -17.98 10.54 11.06
C GLY A 34 -17.47 9.37 11.92
N PRO A 35 -16.33 9.55 12.60
CA PRO A 35 -15.62 8.47 13.31
C PRO A 35 -16.41 7.90 14.49
N LYS A 36 -17.34 8.67 15.08
CA LYS A 36 -18.15 8.24 16.23
C LYS A 36 -19.03 7.03 15.93
N VAL A 37 -19.49 6.87 14.69
CA VAL A 37 -20.32 5.73 14.26
C VAL A 37 -19.53 4.41 14.33
N CYS A 38 -18.20 4.49 14.30
CA CYS A 38 -17.32 3.33 14.33
C CYS A 38 -16.95 2.88 15.74
N LEU A 39 -17.35 3.57 16.81
CA LEU A 39 -16.85 3.29 18.16
C LEU A 39 -17.30 1.92 18.71
N THR A 40 -18.48 1.43 18.33
CA THR A 40 -19.04 0.19 18.90
C THR A 40 -19.78 -0.68 17.88
N GLY A 41 -19.97 -1.96 18.23
CA GLY A 41 -20.84 -2.89 17.50
C GLY A 41 -20.47 -3.07 16.02
N ARG A 42 -21.48 -2.94 15.15
CA ARG A 42 -21.34 -3.14 13.70
C ARG A 42 -20.45 -2.09 13.02
N GLY A 43 -20.43 -0.86 13.54
CA GLY A 43 -19.60 0.22 13.01
C GLY A 43 -18.11 -0.07 13.20
N LYS A 44 -17.72 -0.59 14.37
CA LYS A 44 -16.33 -1.01 14.65
C LYS A 44 -15.85 -2.07 13.66
N ARG A 45 -16.63 -3.15 13.52
CA ARG A 45 -16.30 -4.25 12.59
C ARG A 45 -16.18 -3.77 11.14
N PHE A 46 -17.14 -2.98 10.70
CA PHE A 46 -17.12 -2.40 9.35
C PHE A 46 -15.89 -1.51 9.13
N PHE A 47 -15.55 -0.68 10.12
CA PHE A 47 -14.34 0.17 10.06
C PHE A 47 -13.05 -0.66 9.96
N THR A 48 -12.92 -1.74 10.72
CA THR A 48 -11.76 -2.64 10.63
C THR A 48 -11.62 -3.25 9.23
N GLU A 49 -12.73 -3.70 8.63
CA GLU A 49 -12.72 -4.30 7.30
C GLU A 49 -12.40 -3.27 6.20
N ILE A 50 -13.03 -2.09 6.22
CA ILE A 50 -12.82 -1.06 5.19
C ILE A 50 -11.44 -0.41 5.27
N ARG A 51 -10.81 -0.39 6.46
CA ARG A 51 -9.49 0.23 6.67
C ARG A 51 -8.44 -0.36 5.74
N ILE A 52 -8.38 -1.69 5.61
CA ILE A 52 -7.40 -2.35 4.71
C ILE A 52 -7.61 -1.88 3.27
N PHE A 53 -8.86 -1.85 2.80
CA PHE A 53 -9.18 -1.44 1.43
C PHE A 53 -8.87 0.03 1.17
N GLU A 54 -9.17 0.93 2.12
CA GLU A 54 -8.86 2.34 2.00
C GLU A 54 -7.35 2.60 1.98
N VAL A 55 -6.58 1.90 2.81
CA VAL A 55 -5.11 1.94 2.79
C VAL A 55 -4.58 1.48 1.42
N CYS A 56 -5.06 0.34 0.93
CA CYS A 56 -4.72 -0.15 -0.40
C CYS A 56 -5.07 0.84 -1.51
N ARG A 57 -6.25 1.48 -1.47
CA ARG A 57 -6.63 2.52 -2.43
C ARG A 57 -5.65 3.68 -2.40
N ALA A 58 -5.37 4.22 -1.21
CA ALA A 58 -4.50 5.38 -1.04
C ALA A 58 -3.10 5.11 -1.61
N ILE A 59 -2.52 3.94 -1.32
CA ILE A 59 -1.17 3.60 -1.78
C ILE A 59 -1.12 3.23 -3.27
N ILE A 60 -2.13 2.51 -3.79
CA ILE A 60 -2.20 2.11 -5.21
C ILE A 60 -2.33 3.35 -6.10
N PHE A 61 -3.16 4.32 -5.72
CA PHE A 61 -3.42 5.50 -6.54
C PHE A 61 -2.58 6.72 -6.15
N ASN A 62 -1.74 6.62 -5.11
CA ASN A 62 -1.01 7.74 -4.53
C ASN A 62 -1.94 8.91 -4.18
N GLU A 63 -3.12 8.60 -3.64
CA GLU A 63 -4.16 9.56 -3.32
C GLU A 63 -4.24 9.79 -1.80
N PRO A 64 -4.67 10.99 -1.34
CA PRO A 64 -4.91 11.25 0.08
C PRO A 64 -5.93 10.27 0.67
N THR A 65 -5.83 10.03 1.98
CA THR A 65 -6.77 9.20 2.73
C THR A 65 -7.25 9.90 3.98
N PHE A 66 -8.53 9.68 4.32
CA PHE A 66 -9.11 10.18 5.57
C PHE A 66 -8.49 9.50 6.80
N LEU A 67 -7.87 8.33 6.66
CA LEU A 67 -7.22 7.61 7.75
C LEU A 67 -6.03 8.38 8.34
N ALA A 68 -5.43 9.32 7.59
CA ALA A 68 -4.36 10.18 8.08
C ALA A 68 -4.86 11.28 9.03
N ASN A 69 -6.16 11.60 9.01
CA ASN A 69 -6.74 12.64 9.85
C ASN A 69 -6.68 12.26 11.33
N SER A 70 -6.41 13.24 12.20
CA SER A 70 -6.21 13.03 13.64
C SER A 70 -7.38 12.31 14.32
N GLU A 71 -8.62 12.66 14.00
CA GLU A 71 -9.81 12.02 14.59
C GLU A 71 -9.89 10.51 14.27
N TRP A 72 -9.51 10.12 13.06
CA TRP A 72 -9.52 8.73 12.61
C TRP A 72 -8.33 7.95 13.16
N ARG A 73 -7.17 8.59 13.32
CA ARG A 73 -6.02 7.99 14.00
C ARG A 73 -6.30 7.73 15.48
N LEU A 74 -6.90 8.71 16.18
CA LEU A 74 -7.33 8.56 17.57
C LEU A 74 -8.34 7.42 17.73
N LEU A 75 -9.27 7.28 16.80
CA LEU A 75 -10.21 6.17 16.76
C LEU A 75 -9.47 4.81 16.67
N THR A 76 -8.54 4.67 15.73
CA THR A 76 -7.75 3.43 15.56
C THR A 76 -6.96 3.09 16.82
N THR A 77 -6.29 4.07 17.44
CA THR A 77 -5.55 3.87 18.71
C THR A 77 -6.49 3.45 19.84
N GLY A 78 -7.66 4.08 19.96
CA GLY A 78 -8.67 3.74 20.97
C GLY A 78 -9.33 2.37 20.78
N MET A 79 -9.27 1.79 19.57
CA MET A 79 -9.78 0.45 19.30
C MET A 79 -8.83 -0.68 19.72
N HIS A 80 -7.54 -0.35 19.94
CA HIS A 80 -6.45 -1.30 20.16
C HIS A 80 -6.31 -1.99 21.54
N PRO A 81 -7.12 -1.76 22.61
CA PRO A 81 -6.83 -2.43 23.90
C PRO A 81 -7.35 -3.87 24.08
N GLU A 82 -8.31 -4.37 23.29
CA GLU A 82 -9.06 -5.61 23.67
C GLU A 82 -9.46 -6.57 22.53
N SER A 83 -8.90 -6.48 21.32
CA SER A 83 -9.17 -7.52 20.31
C SER A 83 -8.34 -8.78 20.62
N GLN A 84 -8.98 -9.79 21.20
CA GLN A 84 -8.45 -11.15 21.46
C GLN A 84 -8.04 -11.94 20.18
N GLY A 85 -7.88 -11.27 19.04
CA GLY A 85 -7.42 -11.88 17.79
C GLY A 85 -5.98 -11.42 17.50
N ASP A 86 -5.08 -12.37 17.33
CA ASP A 86 -3.74 -12.15 16.78
C ASP A 86 -3.90 -11.63 15.35
N ASP A 87 -3.90 -10.31 15.16
CA ASP A 87 -3.92 -9.68 13.84
C ASP A 87 -2.56 -9.73 13.15
N HIS A 88 -1.59 -10.45 13.75
CA HIS A 88 -0.22 -10.62 13.29
C HIS A 88 0.45 -9.27 12.97
N GLY A 89 0.16 -8.24 13.77
CA GLY A 89 0.71 -6.91 13.61
C GLY A 89 0.16 -6.12 12.41
N LEU A 90 -0.84 -6.64 11.69
CA LEU A 90 -1.38 -6.00 10.50
C LEU A 90 -1.95 -4.60 10.81
N ASN A 91 -2.62 -4.38 11.94
CA ASN A 91 -3.15 -3.05 12.24
C ASN A 91 -2.05 -2.01 12.43
N ALA A 92 -0.96 -2.34 13.11
CA ALA A 92 0.20 -1.44 13.23
C ALA A 92 0.82 -1.16 11.85
N LEU A 93 0.93 -2.19 11.01
CA LEU A 93 1.45 -2.03 9.66
C LEU A 93 0.57 -1.12 8.78
N LEU A 94 -0.76 -1.24 8.87
CA LEU A 94 -1.70 -0.36 8.15
C LEU A 94 -1.54 1.12 8.52
N ASP A 95 -1.18 1.42 9.78
CA ASP A 95 -0.86 2.80 10.19
C ASP A 95 0.42 3.29 9.52
N ILE A 96 1.46 2.46 9.47
CA ILE A 96 2.71 2.78 8.76
C ILE A 96 2.42 3.03 7.28
N ILE A 97 1.63 2.18 6.62
CA ILE A 97 1.26 2.32 5.20
C ILE A 97 0.51 3.64 4.96
N THR A 98 -0.41 4.00 5.87
CA THR A 98 -1.15 5.27 5.80
C THR A 98 -0.21 6.48 5.85
N LEU A 99 0.83 6.42 6.67
CA LEU A 99 1.84 7.48 6.73
C LEU A 99 2.72 7.50 5.47
N CYS A 100 3.13 6.33 4.96
CA CYS A 100 3.87 6.24 3.70
C CYS A 100 3.09 6.83 2.51
N SER A 101 1.78 6.56 2.40
CA SER A 101 0.95 7.13 1.32
C SER A 101 0.80 8.66 1.46
N THR A 102 0.67 9.15 2.70
CA THR A 102 0.66 10.60 2.98
C THR A 102 1.98 11.27 2.61
N LEU A 103 3.11 10.63 2.94
CA LEU A 103 4.45 11.09 2.58
C LEU A 103 4.62 11.19 1.06
N ARG A 104 4.14 10.18 0.30
CA ARG A 104 4.19 10.19 -1.16
C ARG A 104 3.45 11.38 -1.78
N VAL A 105 2.26 11.72 -1.26
CA VAL A 105 1.49 12.90 -1.73
C VAL A 105 2.27 14.19 -1.47
N ARG A 106 2.94 14.31 -0.32
CA ARG A 106 3.77 15.48 0.02
C ARG A 106 5.01 15.59 -0.86
N VAL A 107 5.70 14.49 -1.15
CA VAL A 107 6.81 14.47 -2.11
C VAL A 107 6.34 14.91 -3.49
N HIS A 108 5.21 14.41 -3.96
CA HIS A 108 4.67 14.83 -5.25
C HIS A 108 4.36 16.33 -5.28
N THR A 109 3.76 16.86 -4.20
CA THR A 109 3.47 18.30 -4.08
C THR A 109 4.75 19.15 -4.11
N LEU A 110 5.78 18.72 -3.35
CA LEU A 110 7.09 19.38 -3.32
C LEU A 110 7.77 19.40 -4.69
N LEU A 111 7.73 18.30 -5.43
CA LEU A 111 8.51 18.16 -6.66
C LEU A 111 7.80 18.68 -7.91
N TYR A 112 6.46 18.65 -7.96
CA TYR A 112 5.71 18.91 -9.20
C TYR A 112 4.63 19.99 -9.11
N THR A 113 4.24 20.45 -7.91
CA THR A 113 3.13 21.41 -7.76
C THR A 113 3.61 22.83 -7.40
N LEU A 114 4.88 23.00 -7.04
CA LEU A 114 5.49 24.33 -6.90
C LEU A 114 5.68 24.94 -8.31
N GLU A 115 4.78 25.86 -8.68
CA GLU A 115 4.86 26.65 -9.92
C GLU A 115 6.24 27.34 -10.07
N PRO A 116 6.69 27.60 -11.32
CA PRO A 116 7.90 28.39 -11.55
C PRO A 116 7.71 29.78 -10.94
N GLN A 117 8.40 30.03 -9.83
CA GLN A 117 8.39 31.33 -9.17
C GLN A 117 8.82 32.40 -10.19
N THR A 118 7.93 33.35 -10.41
CA THR A 118 8.21 34.56 -11.18
C THR A 118 9.06 35.49 -10.30
N CYS A 119 10.29 35.75 -10.74
CA CYS A 119 11.28 36.65 -10.11
C CYS A 119 11.73 36.27 -8.68
N GLY A 120 12.79 35.47 -8.62
CA GLY A 120 13.53 35.12 -7.41
C GLY A 120 14.05 33.70 -7.56
N GLU A 121 15.30 33.44 -7.20
CA GLU A 121 15.87 32.08 -7.28
C GLU A 121 14.89 31.07 -6.66
N PRO A 122 14.63 29.91 -7.29
CA PRO A 122 13.78 28.90 -6.70
C PRO A 122 14.48 28.38 -5.45
N GLN A 123 14.19 28.99 -4.30
CA GLN A 123 14.30 28.30 -3.03
C GLN A 123 13.24 27.20 -3.09
N ARG A 124 13.57 26.09 -3.76
CA ARG A 124 13.02 24.78 -3.39
C ARG A 124 13.12 24.76 -1.88
N ASN A 125 12.01 24.60 -1.16
CA ASN A 125 12.01 24.64 0.30
C ASN A 125 12.84 23.47 0.82
N VAL A 126 14.16 23.68 0.95
CA VAL A 126 15.12 22.66 1.41
C VAL A 126 14.74 22.20 2.82
N SER A 127 14.14 23.09 3.63
CA SER A 127 13.56 22.73 4.93
C SER A 127 12.45 21.69 4.81
N ASP A 128 11.48 21.90 3.92
CA ASP A 128 10.37 20.95 3.70
C ASP A 128 10.89 19.61 3.15
N ALA A 129 11.87 19.67 2.24
CA ALA A 129 12.53 18.49 1.70
C ALA A 129 13.28 17.71 2.79
N TYR A 130 13.96 18.39 3.70
CA TYR A 130 14.64 17.77 4.84
C TYR A 130 13.66 17.11 5.81
N ASP A 131 12.54 17.78 6.13
CA ASP A 131 11.50 17.23 7.00
C ASP A 131 10.86 15.97 6.40
N ILE A 132 10.63 15.97 5.09
CA ILE A 132 10.14 14.79 4.35
C ILE A 132 11.15 13.64 4.39
N ALA A 133 12.44 13.91 4.16
CA ALA A 133 13.47 12.89 4.24
C ALA A 133 13.59 12.31 5.66
N LEU A 134 13.57 13.16 6.68
CA LEU A 134 13.59 12.75 8.08
C LEU A 134 12.38 11.90 8.45
N GLU A 135 11.19 12.25 7.97
CA GLU A 135 9.99 11.43 8.14
C GLU A 135 10.13 10.07 7.44
N GLY A 136 10.71 10.03 6.23
CA GLY A 136 11.00 8.78 5.55
C GLY A 136 11.95 7.87 6.35
N PHE A 137 12.98 8.42 6.98
CA PHE A 137 13.85 7.65 7.90
C PHE A 137 13.10 7.12 9.11
N ARG A 138 12.20 7.93 9.71
CA ARG A 138 11.36 7.48 10.83
C ARG A 138 10.43 6.34 10.42
N LEU A 139 9.83 6.40 9.22
CA LEU A 139 8.99 5.32 8.69
C LEU A 139 9.79 4.07 8.38
N ARG A 140 11.02 4.21 7.87
CA ARG A 140 11.94 3.08 7.68
C ARG A 140 12.25 2.41 9.01
N GLN A 141 12.56 3.18 10.04
CA GLN A 141 12.79 2.64 11.38
C GLN A 141 11.53 1.95 11.94
N ALA A 142 10.35 2.54 11.75
CA ALA A 142 9.09 1.92 12.17
C ALA A 142 8.83 0.56 11.50
N LEU A 143 9.22 0.39 10.23
CA LEU A 143 9.15 -0.90 9.53
C LEU A 143 10.13 -1.91 10.13
N VAL A 144 11.37 -1.50 10.42
CA VAL A 144 12.38 -2.37 11.08
C VAL A 144 11.90 -2.80 12.46
N ASP A 145 11.36 -1.87 13.26
CA ASP A 145 10.82 -2.16 14.59
C ASP A 145 9.61 -3.09 14.51
N TRP A 146 8.74 -2.89 13.52
CA TRP A 146 7.60 -3.77 13.26
C TRP A 146 8.06 -5.20 12.95
N GLU A 147 9.03 -5.37 12.03
CA GLU A 147 9.58 -6.67 11.68
C GLU A 147 10.24 -7.36 12.88
N ALA A 148 11.01 -6.62 13.67
CA ALA A 148 11.64 -7.14 14.88
C ALA A 148 10.62 -7.58 15.94
N SER A 149 9.43 -6.96 15.97
CA SER A 149 8.35 -7.31 16.88
C SER A 149 7.56 -8.56 16.46
N MET A 150 7.69 -8.98 15.20
CA MET A 150 6.96 -10.14 14.67
C MET A 150 7.53 -11.45 15.21
N THR A 151 6.72 -12.17 15.98
CA THR A 151 7.08 -13.48 16.53
C THR A 151 7.21 -14.52 15.42
N ARG A 152 8.33 -15.26 15.38
CA ARG A 152 8.58 -16.29 14.35
C ARG A 152 7.47 -17.36 14.27
N PRO A 153 7.22 -17.93 13.07
CA PRO A 153 6.14 -18.91 12.80
C PRO A 153 6.11 -20.18 13.67
N GLU A 154 7.20 -20.47 14.38
CA GLU A 154 7.31 -21.66 15.23
C GLU A 154 6.28 -21.70 16.36
N ARG A 155 5.77 -20.54 16.82
CA ARG A 155 4.65 -20.46 17.77
C ARG A 155 3.27 -20.58 17.11
N LEU A 156 3.13 -20.19 15.84
CA LEU A 156 1.88 -20.22 15.08
C LEU A 156 1.48 -21.63 14.64
N LYS A 157 2.46 -22.47 14.30
CA LYS A 157 2.22 -23.89 13.95
C LYS A 157 1.61 -24.72 15.09
N ALA A 158 1.79 -24.31 16.35
CA ALA A 158 1.22 -25.00 17.51
C ALA A 158 -0.27 -24.68 17.74
N ALA A 159 -0.81 -23.63 17.10
CA ALA A 159 -2.13 -23.09 17.42
C ALA A 159 -3.24 -23.43 16.40
N GLY A 160 -2.91 -24.05 15.26
CA GLY A 160 -3.91 -24.42 14.24
C GLY A 160 -4.72 -23.23 13.67
N GLY A 161 -4.22 -22.01 13.82
CA GLY A 161 -4.89 -20.78 13.39
C GLY A 161 -4.73 -20.48 11.89
N ASP A 162 -5.64 -19.66 11.36
CA ASP A 162 -5.60 -19.15 9.98
C ASP A 162 -4.34 -18.28 9.76
N THR A 163 -3.33 -18.82 9.08
CA THR A 163 -2.08 -18.13 8.76
C THR A 163 -2.21 -17.14 7.61
N GLY A 164 -3.41 -16.98 7.02
CA GLY A 164 -3.65 -16.08 5.89
C GLY A 164 -3.32 -14.63 6.22
N PHE A 165 -3.74 -14.13 7.38
CA PHE A 165 -3.43 -12.75 7.80
C PHE A 165 -1.94 -12.57 8.13
N PHE A 166 -1.24 -13.61 8.58
CA PHE A 166 0.21 -13.57 8.77
C PHE A 166 0.92 -13.37 7.43
N PHE A 167 0.59 -14.18 6.42
CA PHE A 167 1.16 -14.01 5.08
C PHE A 167 0.78 -12.68 4.46
N LEU A 168 -0.44 -12.20 4.69
CA LEU A 168 -0.86 -10.88 4.22
C LEU A 168 -0.02 -9.76 4.85
N ALA A 169 0.18 -9.81 6.17
CA ALA A 169 1.01 -8.84 6.87
C ALA A 169 2.46 -8.86 6.37
N GLN A 170 3.05 -10.04 6.15
CA GLN A 170 4.40 -10.16 5.59
C GLN A 170 4.48 -9.63 4.15
N ALA A 171 3.50 -9.94 3.29
CA ALA A 171 3.45 -9.39 1.94
C ALA A 171 3.29 -7.86 1.94
N PHE A 172 2.48 -7.32 2.86
CA PHE A 172 2.29 -5.88 3.01
C PHE A 172 3.56 -5.22 3.51
N PHE A 173 4.29 -5.84 4.43
CA PHE A 173 5.55 -5.32 4.95
C PHE A 173 6.58 -5.18 3.84
N ALA A 174 6.85 -6.28 3.11
CA ALA A 174 7.80 -6.28 1.99
C ALA A 174 7.41 -5.24 0.91
N ALA A 175 6.11 -5.16 0.56
CA ALA A 175 5.61 -4.18 -0.39
C ALA A 175 5.74 -2.74 0.11
N THR A 176 5.51 -2.50 1.40
CA THR A 176 5.61 -1.16 2.00
C THR A 176 7.07 -0.72 2.10
N SER A 177 7.97 -1.65 2.41
CA SER A 177 9.41 -1.42 2.43
C SER A 177 9.93 -0.98 1.06
N ILE A 178 9.52 -1.67 -0.02
CA ILE A 178 9.83 -1.26 -1.39
C ILE A 178 9.15 0.06 -1.74
N TYR A 179 7.86 0.20 -1.44
CA TYR A 179 7.09 1.41 -1.78
C TYR A 179 7.70 2.66 -1.16
N LEU A 180 8.11 2.60 0.11
CA LEU A 180 8.77 3.71 0.80
C LEU A 180 10.09 4.07 0.14
N SER A 181 10.91 3.09 -0.29
CA SER A 181 12.10 3.38 -1.11
C SER A 181 11.69 4.09 -2.40
N GLY A 182 10.63 3.59 -3.04
CA GLY A 182 9.95 4.14 -4.21
C GLY A 182 9.40 5.55 -4.07
N VAL A 183 9.26 6.09 -2.86
CA VAL A 183 8.90 7.49 -2.65
C VAL A 183 10.07 8.41 -3.01
N PHE A 184 11.29 7.93 -2.87
CA PHE A 184 12.50 8.72 -3.05
C PHE A 184 13.30 8.31 -4.28
N ASP A 185 13.45 7.01 -4.53
CA ASP A 185 14.43 6.51 -5.49
C ASP A 185 14.12 6.86 -6.97
N TYR A 186 12.85 6.98 -7.35
CA TYR A 186 12.47 7.44 -8.69
C TYR A 186 12.93 8.89 -8.95
N GLU A 187 13.11 9.69 -7.90
CA GLU A 187 13.46 11.11 -7.96
C GLU A 187 14.84 11.38 -7.34
N MET A 188 15.72 10.38 -7.26
CA MET A 188 17.06 10.52 -6.67
C MET A 188 17.84 11.76 -7.13
N PRO A 189 17.85 12.14 -8.44
CA PRO A 189 18.56 13.32 -8.88
C PRO A 189 18.12 14.59 -8.13
N HIS A 190 16.81 14.74 -7.88
CA HIS A 190 16.26 15.90 -7.16
C HIS A 190 16.73 15.96 -5.70
N TRP A 191 16.79 14.81 -5.03
CA TRP A 191 17.27 14.73 -3.64
C TRP A 191 18.77 15.02 -3.55
N GLN A 192 19.55 14.50 -4.49
CA GLN A 192 21.00 14.73 -4.57
C GLN A 192 21.34 16.20 -4.87
N GLU A 193 20.62 16.86 -5.78
CA GLU A 193 20.75 18.29 -6.06
C GLU A 193 20.55 19.14 -4.80
N MET A 194 19.63 18.74 -3.92
CA MET A 194 19.37 19.41 -2.65
C MET A 194 20.39 19.03 -1.55
N GLY A 195 21.33 18.13 -1.82
CA GLY A 195 22.29 17.62 -0.83
C GLY A 195 21.65 16.76 0.26
N ILE A 196 20.47 16.17 -0.01
CA ILE A 196 19.69 15.39 0.95
C ILE A 196 19.90 13.90 0.69
N ILE A 197 20.27 13.17 1.74
CA ILE A 197 20.32 11.70 1.72
C ILE A 197 18.90 11.18 1.91
N ALA A 198 18.44 10.33 0.99
CA ALA A 198 17.12 9.74 1.03
C ALA A 198 17.11 8.32 1.66
N PRO A 199 16.02 7.91 2.33
CA PRO A 199 15.89 6.60 2.98
C PRO A 199 15.50 5.49 1.98
N THR A 200 16.40 5.20 1.05
CA THR A 200 16.22 4.18 0.00
C THR A 200 16.79 2.82 0.42
N LEU A 201 16.32 1.75 -0.21
CA LEU A 201 16.88 0.41 -0.11
C LEU A 201 17.90 0.16 -1.21
N SER A 202 18.83 -0.77 -0.98
CA SER A 202 19.68 -1.34 -2.02
C SER A 202 18.89 -2.26 -2.95
N GLU A 203 19.43 -2.55 -4.13
CA GLU A 203 18.78 -3.45 -5.09
C GLU A 203 18.63 -4.87 -4.52
N ASP A 204 19.62 -5.37 -3.79
CA ASP A 204 19.57 -6.69 -3.15
C ASP A 204 18.43 -6.79 -2.13
N GLU A 205 18.25 -5.75 -1.30
CA GLU A 205 17.12 -5.67 -0.36
C GLU A 205 15.77 -5.61 -1.08
N ILE A 206 15.69 -4.85 -2.19
CA ILE A 206 14.48 -4.78 -3.01
C ILE A 206 14.15 -6.16 -3.59
N GLN A 207 15.13 -6.88 -4.15
CA GLN A 207 14.89 -8.21 -4.74
C GLN A 207 14.54 -9.27 -3.68
N GLY A 208 15.10 -9.16 -2.47
CA GLY A 208 14.66 -9.93 -1.31
C GLY A 208 13.17 -9.75 -1.03
N HIS A 209 12.73 -8.49 -0.88
CA HIS A 209 11.32 -8.18 -0.67
C HIS A 209 10.41 -8.56 -1.84
N VAL A 210 10.87 -8.46 -3.11
CA VAL A 210 10.12 -8.97 -4.27
C VAL A 210 9.86 -10.47 -4.09
N THR A 211 10.88 -11.24 -3.73
CA THR A 211 10.77 -12.69 -3.52
C THR A 211 9.81 -13.03 -2.39
N ASP A 212 9.85 -12.28 -1.27
CA ASP A 212 8.92 -12.44 -0.15
C ASP A 212 7.48 -12.18 -0.58
N ILE A 213 7.22 -11.11 -1.34
CA ILE A 213 5.88 -10.80 -1.86
C ILE A 213 5.34 -11.95 -2.71
N LEU A 214 6.15 -12.50 -3.62
CA LEU A 214 5.71 -13.61 -4.48
C LEU A 214 5.41 -14.87 -3.67
N THR A 215 6.26 -15.18 -2.69
CA THR A 215 6.11 -16.34 -1.81
C THR A 215 4.83 -16.22 -0.98
N HIS A 216 4.63 -15.10 -0.29
CA HIS A 216 3.47 -14.90 0.56
C HIS A 216 2.17 -14.75 -0.23
N THR A 217 2.21 -14.10 -1.39
CA THR A 217 1.04 -14.01 -2.27
C THR A 217 0.60 -15.39 -2.74
N ARG A 218 1.55 -16.26 -3.09
CA ARG A 218 1.24 -17.64 -3.48
C ARG A 218 0.55 -18.40 -2.34
N GLU A 219 1.06 -18.29 -1.10
CA GLU A 219 0.43 -18.91 0.06
C GLU A 219 -0.99 -18.39 0.30
N ILE A 220 -1.21 -17.08 0.17
CA ILE A 220 -2.53 -16.45 0.29
C ILE A 220 -3.50 -17.01 -0.75
N LEU A 221 -3.08 -17.08 -2.02
CA LEU A 221 -3.94 -17.48 -3.13
C LEU A 221 -4.30 -18.97 -3.12
N ILE A 222 -3.43 -19.83 -2.59
CA ILE A 222 -3.61 -21.28 -2.61
C ILE A 222 -4.20 -21.81 -1.30
N ASN A 223 -3.71 -21.31 -0.15
CA ASN A 223 -3.91 -21.94 1.15
C ASN A 223 -4.73 -21.11 2.15
N SER A 224 -5.24 -19.93 1.76
CA SER A 224 -5.97 -19.04 2.67
C SER A 224 -7.38 -18.69 2.21
N SER A 225 -8.21 -18.22 3.14
CA SER A 225 -9.54 -17.65 2.86
C SER A 225 -9.53 -16.14 2.61
N ILE A 226 -8.34 -15.51 2.67
CA ILE A 226 -8.16 -14.07 2.48
C ILE A 226 -8.53 -13.69 1.06
N SER A 227 -9.24 -12.56 0.92
CA SER A 227 -9.63 -12.05 -0.39
C SER A 227 -8.40 -11.83 -1.28
N PRO A 228 -8.32 -12.46 -2.47
CA PRO A 228 -7.23 -12.28 -3.43
C PRO A 228 -7.00 -10.82 -3.85
N LEU A 229 -8.02 -9.96 -3.74
CA LEU A 229 -7.89 -8.52 -3.99
C LEU A 229 -6.83 -7.84 -3.12
N LEU A 230 -6.63 -8.32 -1.89
CA LEU A 230 -5.69 -7.69 -0.96
C LEU A 230 -4.24 -7.86 -1.42
N THR A 231 -3.94 -8.82 -2.29
CA THR A 231 -2.58 -9.01 -2.83
C THR A 231 -2.27 -8.12 -4.03
N LEU A 232 -3.23 -7.33 -4.53
CA LEU A 232 -3.00 -6.43 -5.67
C LEU A 232 -1.96 -5.35 -5.38
N PHE A 233 -1.98 -4.75 -4.18
CA PHE A 233 -0.97 -3.76 -3.80
C PHE A 233 0.44 -4.38 -3.77
N PRO A 234 0.68 -5.48 -3.03
CA PRO A 234 1.99 -6.15 -3.06
C PRO A 234 2.44 -6.54 -4.46
N LEU A 235 1.58 -7.19 -5.25
CA LEU A 235 1.92 -7.61 -6.61
C LEU A 235 2.26 -6.45 -7.53
N ARG A 236 1.58 -5.31 -7.40
CA ARG A 236 1.91 -4.10 -8.18
C ARG A 236 3.32 -3.61 -7.85
N VAL A 237 3.64 -3.52 -6.56
CA VAL A 237 4.95 -3.06 -6.10
C VAL A 237 6.06 -4.01 -6.54
N ALA A 238 5.86 -5.32 -6.34
CA ALA A 238 6.79 -6.34 -6.80
C ALA A 238 7.03 -6.24 -8.31
N GLY A 239 5.96 -6.14 -9.11
CA GLY A 239 6.06 -6.05 -10.56
C GLY A 239 6.77 -4.78 -11.03
N ALA A 240 6.57 -3.66 -10.35
CA ALA A 240 7.31 -2.44 -10.63
C ALA A 240 8.81 -2.56 -10.34
N ARG A 241 9.26 -3.59 -9.60
CA ARG A 241 10.68 -3.86 -9.29
C ARG A 241 11.22 -5.18 -9.82
N SER A 242 10.43 -5.93 -10.58
CA SER A 242 10.89 -7.17 -11.19
C SER A 242 11.79 -6.93 -12.40
N TRP A 243 12.96 -7.54 -12.39
CA TRP A 243 13.92 -7.55 -13.51
C TRP A 243 14.01 -8.91 -14.17
N GLU A 244 13.72 -9.97 -13.43
CA GLU A 244 13.88 -11.34 -13.90
C GLU A 244 12.59 -11.87 -14.52
N THR A 245 12.72 -12.60 -15.64
CA THR A 245 11.56 -13.15 -16.37
C THR A 245 10.68 -14.02 -15.48
N TRP A 246 11.26 -14.85 -14.61
CA TRP A 246 10.50 -15.72 -13.73
C TRP A 246 9.65 -14.94 -12.71
N GLN A 247 10.13 -13.78 -12.23
CA GLN A 247 9.37 -12.91 -11.34
C GLN A 247 8.16 -12.35 -12.09
N GLN A 248 8.39 -11.84 -13.30
CA GLN A 248 7.35 -11.29 -14.16
C GLN A 248 6.27 -12.33 -14.50
N GLU A 249 6.68 -13.55 -14.85
CA GLU A 249 5.79 -14.68 -15.12
C GLU A 249 4.98 -15.06 -13.87
N SER A 250 5.62 -15.14 -12.70
CA SER A 250 4.95 -15.44 -11.43
C SER A 250 3.88 -14.40 -11.07
N ILE A 251 4.19 -13.12 -11.29
CA ILE A 251 3.25 -12.01 -11.06
C ILE A 251 2.08 -12.08 -12.02
N MET A 252 2.35 -12.30 -13.32
CA MET A 252 1.29 -12.43 -14.31
C MET A 252 0.38 -13.61 -14.03
N GLY A 253 0.94 -14.76 -13.62
CA GLY A 253 0.18 -15.93 -13.19
C GLY A 253 -0.72 -15.64 -11.99
N SER A 254 -0.19 -14.91 -10.99
CA SER A 254 -0.95 -14.51 -9.80
C SER A 254 -2.09 -13.55 -10.14
N LEU A 255 -1.82 -12.52 -10.95
CA LEU A 255 -2.83 -11.56 -11.39
C LEU A 255 -3.91 -12.22 -12.26
N LEU A 256 -3.55 -13.17 -13.13
CA LEU A 256 -4.52 -13.97 -13.89
C LEU A 256 -5.41 -14.81 -12.99
N ALA A 257 -4.87 -15.36 -11.89
CA ALA A 257 -5.69 -16.10 -10.92
C ALA A 257 -6.70 -15.18 -10.21
N ILE A 258 -6.28 -13.97 -9.83
CA ILE A 258 -7.15 -12.96 -9.20
C ILE A 258 -8.24 -12.49 -10.18
N GLU A 259 -7.88 -12.27 -11.45
CA GLU A 259 -8.78 -11.78 -12.50
C GLU A 259 -10.03 -12.64 -12.69
N LYS A 260 -9.91 -13.96 -12.48
CA LYS A 260 -11.04 -14.90 -12.56
C LYS A 260 -12.20 -14.51 -11.64
N SER A 261 -11.89 -13.89 -10.50
CA SER A 261 -12.89 -13.42 -9.53
C SER A 261 -13.04 -11.90 -9.53
N PHE A 262 -12.00 -11.18 -9.93
CA PHE A 262 -11.92 -9.72 -9.82
C PHE A 262 -11.31 -9.09 -11.09
N PRO A 263 -12.15 -8.64 -12.04
CA PRO A 263 -11.70 -8.11 -13.33
C PRO A 263 -10.68 -6.96 -13.25
N VAL A 264 -10.67 -6.22 -12.14
CA VAL A 264 -9.68 -5.16 -11.87
C VAL A 264 -8.23 -5.62 -12.03
N ALA A 265 -7.92 -6.90 -11.77
CA ALA A 265 -6.57 -7.43 -11.92
C ALA A 265 -6.03 -7.31 -13.36
N ALA A 266 -6.92 -7.26 -14.37
CA ALA A 266 -6.54 -7.03 -15.77
C ALA A 266 -5.82 -5.68 -15.96
N SER A 267 -6.28 -4.63 -15.27
CA SER A 267 -5.62 -3.31 -15.34
C SER A 267 -4.24 -3.31 -14.71
N PHE A 268 -4.05 -4.06 -13.62
CA PHE A 268 -2.72 -4.22 -13.02
C PHE A 268 -1.78 -4.97 -13.96
N ARG A 269 -2.28 -5.98 -14.68
CA ARG A 269 -1.48 -6.68 -15.70
C ARG A 269 -1.05 -5.73 -16.81
N ALA A 270 -2.01 -4.98 -17.38
CA ALA A 270 -1.73 -4.03 -18.45
C ALA A 270 -0.73 -2.94 -18.03
N ASP A 271 -0.87 -2.39 -16.81
CA ASP A 271 0.06 -1.40 -16.24
C ASP A 271 1.49 -1.95 -16.16
N LEU A 272 1.65 -3.13 -15.56
CA LEU A 272 2.95 -3.78 -15.40
C LEU A 272 3.60 -4.17 -16.73
N GLN A 273 2.82 -4.69 -17.68
CA GLN A 273 3.31 -4.94 -19.04
C GLN A 273 3.83 -3.65 -19.68
N GLY A 274 3.10 -2.54 -19.54
CA GLY A 274 3.56 -1.24 -20.00
C GLY A 274 4.86 -0.79 -19.33
N VAL A 275 5.01 -1.01 -18.02
CA VAL A 275 6.26 -0.72 -17.28
C VAL A 275 7.43 -1.53 -17.85
N TRP A 276 7.25 -2.84 -18.03
CA TRP A 276 8.32 -3.72 -18.53
C TRP A 276 8.67 -3.46 -19.99
N SER A 277 7.68 -3.18 -20.84
CA SER A 277 7.93 -2.78 -22.23
C SER A 277 8.75 -1.48 -22.31
N ARG A 278 8.45 -0.47 -21.49
CA ARG A 278 9.26 0.77 -21.46
C ARG A 278 10.69 0.51 -21.02
N ARG A 279 10.92 -0.41 -20.08
CA ARG A 279 12.27 -0.79 -19.64
C ARG A 279 13.05 -1.54 -20.72
N GLY A 280 12.40 -2.47 -21.42
CA GLY A 280 13.01 -3.19 -22.54
C GLY A 280 13.38 -2.30 -23.73
N LEU A 281 12.79 -1.10 -23.83
CA LEU A 281 13.17 -0.08 -24.82
C LEU A 281 14.34 0.81 -24.37
N LEU A 282 14.68 0.79 -23.08
CA LEU A 282 15.75 1.59 -22.47
C LEU A 282 17.01 0.77 -22.15
N ALA A 283 16.94 -0.56 -22.28
CA ALA A 283 18.03 -1.51 -22.09
C ALA A 283 18.72 -1.84 -23.44
#